data_AF-F7JR59-F1
#
_entry.id   AF-F7JR59-F1
#
_cell.length_a   1.000
_cell.length_b   1.000
_cell.length_c   1.000
_cell.angle_alpha   90.00
_cell.angle_beta   90.00
_cell.angle_gamma   90.00
#
_symmetry.space_group_name_H-M   'P 1'
#
loop_
_entity.id
_entity.type
_entity.pdbx_description
1 polymer ?
#
loop_
_entity_poly.entity_id
_entity_poly.type
_entity_poly.pdbx_seq_one_letter_code
_entity_poly.pdbx_strand_id
1 'polypeptide(L)' 'MGNHGKKMIAPIVVTVLMVLYLVGFSIAAFIILPSAWVWIVFGGVPLICAGVMIAVCIQRMKEIRSGEEDDLSKY' A
#
# COMPACT_ATOMS: atom_id res chain seq x y z
N MET A 1 -15.97 5.93 18.84
CA MET A 1 -15.66 5.77 17.40
C MET A 1 -16.62 4.76 16.82
N GLY A 2 -17.46 5.14 15.85
CA GLY A 2 -18.41 4.23 15.21
C GLY A 2 -17.71 3.05 14.53
N ASN A 3 -18.44 1.95 14.30
CA ASN A 3 -17.93 0.66 13.84
C ASN A 3 -17.07 0.74 12.55
N HIS A 4 -17.34 1.72 11.68
CA HIS A 4 -16.54 2.01 10.48
C HIS A 4 -15.07 2.35 10.77
N GLY A 5 -14.80 3.06 11.87
CA GLY A 5 -13.44 3.47 12.22
C GLY A 5 -12.52 2.29 12.53
N LYS A 6 -13.05 1.19 13.09
CA LYS A 6 -12.27 -0.03 13.36
C LYS A 6 -11.99 -0.81 12.08
N LYS A 7 -12.96 -0.88 11.14
CA LYS A 7 -12.80 -1.56 9.84
C LYS A 7 -11.73 -0.89 8.96
N MET A 8 -11.52 0.42 9.09
CA MET A 8 -10.49 1.16 8.33
C MET A 8 -9.05 0.96 8.83
N ILE A 9 -8.85 0.54 10.09
CA ILE A 9 -7.50 0.40 10.66
C ILE A 9 -6.71 -0.71 9.94
N ALA A 10 -7.35 -1.84 9.65
CA ALA A 10 -6.69 -2.97 8.99
C ALA A 10 -6.08 -2.61 7.62
N PRO A 11 -6.84 -2.08 6.64
CA PRO A 11 -6.28 -1.73 5.34
C PRO A 11 -5.22 -0.63 5.42
N ILE A 12 -5.38 0.35 6.31
CA ILE A 12 -4.40 1.44 6.49
C ILE A 12 -3.08 0.89 7.04
N VAL A 13 -3.12 0.10 8.11
CA VAL A 13 -1.91 -0.47 8.73
C VAL A 13 -1.15 -1.36 7.76
N VAL A 14 -1.86 -2.25 7.04
CA VAL A 14 -1.24 -3.12 6.04
C VAL A 14 -0.61 -2.30 4.91
N THR A 15 -1.31 -1.28 4.41
CA THR A 15 -0.78 -0.42 3.34
C THR A 15 0.46 0.35 3.80
N VAL A 16 0.45 0.91 5.00
CA VAL A 16 1.61 1.63 5.57
C VAL A 16 2.81 0.69 5.72
N LEU A 17 2.62 -0.51 6.26
CA LEU A 17 3.70 -1.50 6.41
C LEU A 17 4.27 -1.92 5.06
N MET A 18 3.41 -2.17 4.05
CA MET A 18 3.83 -2.50 2.69
C MET A 18 4.60 -1.37 2.02
N VAL A 19 4.13 -0.12 2.13
CA VAL A 19 4.81 1.04 1.56
C VAL A 19 6.18 1.23 2.21
N LEU A 20 6.27 1.14 3.55
CA LEU A 20 7.54 1.21 4.26
C LEU A 20 8.51 0.11 3.83
N TYR A 21 8.02 -1.12 3.65
CA TYR A 21 8.83 -2.22 3.16
C TYR A 21 9.34 -1.98 1.73
N LEU A 22 8.48 -1.53 0.81
CA LEU A 22 8.87 -1.26 -0.59
C LEU A 22 9.87 -0.11 -0.68
N VAL A 23 9.65 0.98 0.06
CA VAL A 23 10.57 2.11 0.11
C VAL A 23 11.91 1.69 0.74
N GLY A 24 11.87 0.97 1.87
CA GLY A 24 13.07 0.44 2.51
C GLY A 24 13.86 -0.51 1.61
N PHE A 25 13.17 -1.37 0.87
CA PHE A 25 13.76 -2.25 -0.14
C PHE A 25 14.43 -1.46 -1.27
N SER A 26 13.77 -0.42 -1.80
CA SER A 26 14.37 0.44 -2.84
C SER A 26 15.60 1.18 -2.33
N ILE A 27 15.59 1.67 -1.09
CA ILE A 27 16.77 2.30 -0.45
C ILE A 27 17.90 1.28 -0.29
N ALA A 28 17.59 0.07 0.20
CA ALA A 28 18.59 -0.98 0.36
C ALA A 28 19.21 -1.40 -0.98
N ALA A 29 18.38 -1.55 -2.02
CA ALA A 29 18.84 -1.84 -3.38
C ALA A 29 19.77 -0.75 -3.92
N PHE A 30 19.46 0.52 -3.63
CA PHE A 30 20.28 1.66 -4.02
C PHE A 30 21.67 1.65 -3.36
N ILE A 31 21.75 1.26 -2.07
CA ILE A 31 23.00 1.20 -1.31
C ILE A 31 23.87 0.01 -1.74
N ILE A 32 23.28 -1.16 -1.97
CA ILE A 32 24.03 -2.40 -2.23
C ILE A 32 24.53 -2.47 -3.68
N LEU A 33 23.73 -2.00 -4.65
CA LEU A 33 24.05 -2.10 -6.08
C LEU A 33 24.03 -0.72 -6.75
N PRO A 34 25.19 -0.07 -6.91
CA PRO A 34 25.32 1.23 -7.58
C PRO A 34 25.35 1.06 -9.11
N SER A 35 24.32 0.44 -9.66
CA SER A 35 24.13 0.31 -11.11
C SER A 35 22.89 1.10 -11.53
N ALA A 36 23.03 1.95 -12.56
CA ALA A 36 21.95 2.80 -13.05
C ALA A 36 20.70 1.99 -13.48
N TRP A 37 20.91 0.77 -14.02
CA TRP A 37 19.82 -0.14 -14.39
C TRP A 37 19.06 -0.65 -13.17
N VAL A 38 19.76 -0.92 -12.07
CA VAL A 38 19.15 -1.39 -10.82
C VAL A 38 18.28 -0.29 -10.22
N TRP A 39 18.67 0.98 -10.31
CA TRP A 39 17.86 2.07 -9.79
C TRP A 39 16.55 2.28 -10.55
N ILE A 40 16.57 2.14 -11.88
CA ILE A 40 15.36 2.26 -12.69
C ILE A 40 14.38 1.14 -12.35
N VAL A 41 14.87 -0.10 -12.28
CA VAL A 41 14.01 -1.27 -12.05
C VAL A 41 13.61 -1.38 -10.57
N PHE A 42 14.56 -1.36 -9.65
CA PHE A 42 14.32 -1.61 -8.21
C PHE A 42 14.06 -0.33 -7.40
N GLY A 43 14.28 0.85 -7.97
CA GLY A 43 13.80 2.11 -7.41
C GLY A 43 12.46 2.53 -8.01
N GLY A 44 12.36 2.53 -9.34
CA GLY A 44 11.17 3.01 -10.04
C GLY A 44 9.95 2.11 -9.85
N VAL A 45 10.10 0.79 -10.06
CA VAL A 45 8.95 -0.13 -10.00
C VAL A 45 8.33 -0.20 -8.60
N PRO A 46 9.09 -0.38 -7.50
CA PRO A 46 8.50 -0.44 -6.18
C PRO A 46 7.81 0.86 -5.75
N LEU A 47 8.29 2.02 -6.20
CA LEU A 47 7.64 3.30 -5.94
C LEU A 47 6.30 3.44 -6.67
N ILE A 48 6.23 3.01 -7.94
CA ILE A 48 4.96 2.97 -8.68
C ILE A 48 3.98 2.02 -7.98
N CYS A 49 4.44 0.82 -7.59
CA CYS A 49 3.64 -0.13 -6.83
C CYS A 49 3.16 0.45 -5.49
N ALA A 50 4.00 1.18 -4.76
CA ALA A 50 3.61 1.85 -3.53
C ALA A 50 2.49 2.89 -3.78
N GLY A 51 2.58 3.66 -4.86
CA GLY A 51 1.52 4.59 -5.28
C GLY A 51 0.20 3.87 -5.59
N VAL A 52 0.26 2.75 -6.31
CA VAL A 52 -0.93 1.93 -6.62
C VAL A 52 -1.55 1.36 -5.34
N MET A 53 -0.74 0.87 -4.40
CA MET A 53 -1.20 0.37 -3.10
C MET A 53 -1.96 1.43 -2.31
N ILE A 54 -1.46 2.67 -2.29
CA ILE A 54 -2.14 3.79 -1.66
C ILE A 54 -3.48 4.09 -2.36
N ALA A 55 -3.51 4.10 -3.69
CA ALA A 55 -4.73 4.34 -4.46
C ALA A 55 -5.81 3.28 -4.18
N VAL A 56 -5.43 1.99 -4.13
CA VAL A 56 -6.32 0.89 -3.76
C VAL A 56 -6.81 1.04 -2.31
N CYS A 57 -5.93 1.40 -1.37
CA CYS A 57 -6.34 1.65 0.02
C CYS A 57 -7.37 2.78 0.12
N ILE A 58 -7.20 3.86 -0.66
CA ILE A 58 -8.18 4.97 -0.70
C ILE A 58 -9.53 4.50 -1.25
N GLN A 59 -9.53 3.68 -2.30
CA GLN A 59 -10.76 3.08 -2.83
C GLN A 59 -11.46 2.23 -1.77
N ARG A 60 -10.73 1.35 -1.07
CA ARG A 60 -11.29 0.53 0.02
C ARG A 60 -11.85 1.36 1.16
N MET A 61 -11.16 2.45 1.55
CA MET A 61 -11.68 3.38 2.54
C MET A 61 -12.98 4.04 2.07
N LYS A 62 -13.09 4.36 0.78
CA LYS A 62 -14.30 4.94 0.19
C LYS A 62 -15.46 3.94 0.17
N GLU A 63 -15.22 2.68 -0.20
CA GLU A 63 -16.21 1.58 -0.18
C GLU A 63 -16.76 1.36 1.24
N ILE A 64 -15.87 1.15 2.23
CA ILE A 64 -16.26 0.97 3.65
C ILE A 64 -17.08 2.15 4.16
N ARG A 65 -16.73 3.37 3.74
CA ARG A 65 -17.41 4.60 4.17
C ARG A 65 -18.73 4.85 3.41
N SER A 66 -18.86 4.35 2.19
CA SER A 66 -20.08 4.40 1.37
C SER A 66 -21.14 3.41 1.87
N GLY A 67 -20.77 2.44 2.70
CA GLY A 67 -21.70 1.38 3.12
C GLY A 67 -22.00 0.39 1.99
N GLU A 68 -21.24 0.44 0.89
CA GLU A 68 -20.97 -0.73 0.05
C GLU A 68 -20.07 -1.64 0.89
N GLU A 69 -20.62 -2.17 1.98
CA GLU A 69 -19.91 -3.06 2.87
C GLU A 69 -19.59 -4.31 2.07
N ASP A 70 -18.35 -4.38 1.57
CA ASP A 70 -17.51 -5.57 1.50
C ASP A 70 -18.33 -6.87 1.62
N ASP A 71 -19.07 -7.18 0.55
CA ASP A 71 -20.02 -8.30 0.44
C ASP A 71 -19.30 -9.66 0.60
N LEU A 72 -17.98 -9.64 0.77
CA LEU A 72 -17.16 -10.76 1.26
C LEU A 72 -17.57 -11.27 2.65
N SER A 73 -18.29 -10.48 3.44
CA SER A 73 -18.87 -10.96 4.72
C SER A 73 -20.14 -11.81 4.56
N LYS A 74 -20.65 -11.96 3.33
CA LYS A 74 -21.90 -12.68 3.01
C LYS A 74 -21.67 -14.10 2.47
N TYR A 75 -20.43 -14.57 2.44
CA TYR A 75 -20.02 -15.93 2.10
C TYR A 75 -19.17 -16.52 3.22
#